data_AF-A0A662SIV2-F1
#
_entry.id   AF-A0A662SIV2-F1
#
_cell.length_a   1.000
_cell.length_b   1.000
_cell.length_c   1.000
_cell.angle_alpha   90.00
_cell.angle_beta   90.00
_cell.angle_gamma   90.00
#
_symmetry.space_group_name_H-M   'P 1'
#
loop_
_entity.id
_entity.type
_entity.pdbx_description
1 polymer ?
#
loop_
_entity_poly.entity_id
_entity_poly.type
_entity_poly.pdbx_seq_one_letter_code
_entity_poly.pdbx_strand_id
1 'polypeptide(L)'
;MLRIIESMLEEDERERDLEEYPNYGNGVLAQYIEFFGGQLSERTKSFLENIRVLNRHHLKTLREKEKLELYAGPYLRYEWPALLPRLLFKLIHMFGYPSLRVSVGNVNTFSYLFLYKGHIIEVYDHKGDILFQHHTLYSLEEEDNTITPKEGAEEILKEFAENLLRIIMDVTPLHYGGARIFL
;
A
#
# COMPACT_ATOMS: atom_id res chain seq x y z
N MET A 1 -23.06 4.09 2.42
CA MET A 1 -21.80 3.37 2.14
C MET A 1 -20.71 3.93 3.05
N LEU A 2 -19.74 3.12 3.49
CA LEU A 2 -18.59 3.62 4.24
C LEU A 2 -17.68 4.37 3.25
N ARG A 3 -17.40 5.64 3.50
CA ARG A 3 -16.47 6.44 2.69
C ARG A 3 -15.04 6.10 3.09
N ILE A 4 -14.35 5.34 2.25
CA ILE A 4 -13.07 4.69 2.58
C ILE A 4 -11.97 5.73 2.83
N ILE A 5 -11.76 6.67 1.92
CA ILE A 5 -10.77 7.74 2.06
C ILE A 5 -11.10 8.61 3.27
N GLU A 6 -12.36 8.99 3.45
CA GLU A 6 -12.78 9.76 4.63
C GLU A 6 -12.44 9.02 5.93
N SER A 7 -12.81 7.75 6.03
CA SER A 7 -12.50 6.91 7.20
C SER A 7 -10.99 6.78 7.44
N MET A 8 -10.21 6.58 6.36
CA MET A 8 -8.75 6.48 6.44
C MET A 8 -8.10 7.77 6.94
N LEU A 9 -8.57 8.92 6.45
CA LEU A 9 -8.04 10.22 6.85
C LEU A 9 -8.42 10.60 8.29
N GLU A 10 -9.65 10.30 8.72
CA GLU A 10 -10.08 10.54 10.09
C GLU A 10 -9.31 9.70 11.11
N GLU A 11 -9.01 8.44 10.78
CA GLU A 11 -8.25 7.56 11.66
C GLU A 11 -6.79 7.99 11.76
N ASP A 12 -6.16 8.30 10.62
CA ASP A 12 -4.79 8.83 10.59
C ASP A 12 -4.64 10.12 11.42
N GLU A 13 -5.65 10.99 11.40
CA GLU A 13 -5.70 12.20 12.23
C GLU A 13 -5.79 11.93 13.74
N ARG A 14 -6.41 10.82 14.14
CA ARG A 14 -6.54 10.45 15.57
C ARG A 14 -5.28 9.78 16.11
N GLU A 15 -4.53 9.06 15.27
CA GLU A 15 -3.38 8.27 15.71
C GLU A 15 -2.04 9.05 15.72
N ARG A 16 -1.95 10.21 15.07
CA ARG A 16 -0.66 10.90 14.86
C ARG A 16 -0.65 12.35 15.39
N ASP A 17 0.39 12.66 16.16
CA ASP A 17 0.67 13.99 16.72
C ASP A 17 1.53 14.91 15.82
N LEU A 18 2.12 14.40 14.73
CA LEU A 18 3.11 15.14 13.91
C LEU A 18 2.84 15.07 12.40
N GLU A 19 3.23 16.14 11.68
CA GLU A 19 3.15 16.20 10.22
C GLU A 19 4.09 15.20 9.54
N GLU A 20 3.57 14.51 8.51
CA GLU A 20 4.31 13.55 7.69
C GLU A 20 5.01 14.23 6.51
N TYR A 21 6.23 13.81 6.19
CA TYR A 21 6.88 14.19 4.93
C TYR A 21 6.10 13.60 3.73
N PRO A 22 5.59 14.42 2.79
CA PRO A 22 4.67 13.99 1.73
C PRO A 22 5.15 12.90 0.78
N ASN A 23 6.44 12.55 0.79
CA ASN A 23 7.03 11.52 -0.06
C ASN A 23 7.85 10.48 0.72
N TYR A 24 7.65 10.35 2.04
CA TYR A 24 8.49 9.50 2.89
C TYR A 24 8.65 8.07 2.34
N GLY A 25 7.56 7.32 2.14
CA GLY A 25 7.66 5.93 1.69
C GLY A 25 8.25 5.75 0.29
N ASN A 26 7.97 6.69 -0.62
CA ASN A 26 8.57 6.70 -1.95
C ASN A 26 10.07 7.07 -1.93
N GLY A 27 10.48 7.95 -1.02
CA GLY A 27 11.89 8.27 -0.79
C GLY A 27 12.67 7.06 -0.25
N VAL A 28 12.06 6.30 0.68
CA VAL A 28 12.65 5.04 1.17
C VAL A 28 12.77 4.02 0.04
N LEU A 29 11.74 3.87 -0.80
CA LEU A 29 11.77 2.97 -1.96
C LEU A 29 12.85 3.35 -2.96
N ALA A 30 12.98 4.65 -3.29
CA ALA A 30 14.00 5.13 -4.21
C ALA A 30 15.41 4.81 -3.70
N GLN A 31 15.69 5.06 -2.42
CA GLN A 31 16.96 4.70 -1.79
C GLN A 31 17.18 3.19 -1.78
N TYR A 32 16.15 2.40 -1.47
CA TYR A 32 16.24 0.94 -1.49
C TYR A 32 16.68 0.42 -2.88
N ILE A 33 16.07 0.92 -3.95
CA ILE A 33 16.41 0.55 -5.32
C ILE A 33 17.81 1.06 -5.69
N GLU A 34 18.19 2.27 -5.29
CA GLU A 34 19.53 2.82 -5.53
C GLU A 34 20.64 1.95 -4.91
N PHE A 35 20.49 1.57 -3.64
CA PHE A 35 21.51 0.82 -2.92
C PHE A 35 21.53 -0.67 -3.27
N PHE A 36 20.36 -1.29 -3.45
CA PHE A 36 20.24 -2.74 -3.58
C PHE A 36 19.82 -3.21 -4.97
N GLY A 37 19.43 -2.32 -5.88
CA GLY A 37 18.87 -2.67 -7.19
C GLY A 37 19.77 -3.60 -8.02
N GLY A 38 21.10 -3.50 -7.88
CA GLY A 38 22.04 -4.40 -8.55
C GLY A 38 22.07 -5.84 -8.02
N GLN A 39 21.47 -6.10 -6.85
CA GLN A 39 21.36 -7.42 -6.22
C GLN A 39 19.97 -8.05 -6.40
N LEU A 40 18.99 -7.26 -6.87
CA LEU A 40 17.63 -7.73 -7.08
C LEU A 40 17.53 -8.48 -8.42
N SER A 41 16.61 -9.45 -8.48
CA SER A 41 16.23 -10.02 -9.77
C SER A 41 15.58 -8.94 -10.65
N GLU A 42 15.72 -9.05 -11.98
CA GLU A 42 15.13 -8.09 -12.91
C GLU A 42 13.61 -7.95 -12.71
N ARG A 43 12.92 -9.06 -12.42
CA ARG A 43 11.49 -9.05 -12.11
C ARG A 43 11.18 -8.26 -10.84
N THR A 44 11.95 -8.47 -9.77
CA THR A 44 11.77 -7.74 -8.51
C THR A 44 12.03 -6.25 -8.70
N LYS A 45 13.10 -5.90 -9.41
CA LYS A 45 13.45 -4.51 -9.69
C LYS A 45 12.36 -3.83 -10.51
N SER A 46 11.93 -4.45 -11.61
CA SER A 46 10.85 -3.93 -12.45
C SER A 46 9.53 -3.75 -11.68
N PHE A 47 9.17 -4.71 -10.81
CA PHE A 47 8.01 -4.57 -9.93
C PHE A 47 8.12 -3.34 -9.02
N LEU A 48 9.24 -3.19 -8.30
CA LEU A 48 9.46 -2.07 -7.38
C LEU A 48 9.48 -0.71 -8.09
N GLU A 49 10.05 -0.63 -9.29
CA GLU A 49 10.07 0.60 -10.10
C GLU A 49 8.68 1.04 -10.59
N ASN A 50 7.71 0.13 -10.63
CA ASN A 50 6.33 0.41 -11.05
C ASN A 50 5.36 0.60 -9.87
N ILE A 51 5.87 0.68 -8.64
CA ILE A 51 5.07 0.89 -7.43
C ILE A 51 5.30 2.29 -6.90
N ARG A 52 4.21 2.92 -6.46
CA ARG A 52 4.24 4.11 -5.63
C ARG A 52 3.47 3.86 -4.34
N VAL A 53 4.06 4.20 -3.20
CA VAL A 53 3.39 4.16 -1.91
C VAL A 53 2.50 5.40 -1.79
N LEU A 54 1.22 5.20 -1.53
CA LEU A 54 0.27 6.28 -1.29
C LEU A 54 0.25 6.63 0.19
N ASN A 55 0.21 7.93 0.48
CA ASN A 55 0.11 8.44 1.84
C ASN A 55 -1.04 9.43 1.99
N ARG A 56 -1.16 10.02 3.18
CA ARG A 56 -2.22 10.96 3.53
C ARG A 56 -2.35 12.11 2.53
N HIS A 57 -1.25 12.66 2.03
CA HIS A 57 -1.30 13.78 1.07
C HIS A 57 -1.95 13.38 -0.25
N HIS A 58 -1.70 12.16 -0.72
CA HIS A 58 -2.34 11.61 -1.92
C HIS A 58 -3.84 11.45 -1.70
N LEU A 59 -4.24 10.87 -0.57
CA LEU A 59 -5.66 10.67 -0.23
C LEU A 59 -6.41 12.00 -0.08
N LYS A 60 -5.81 13.01 0.59
CA LYS A 60 -6.36 14.37 0.66
C LYS A 60 -6.53 14.99 -0.72
N THR A 61 -5.56 14.82 -1.60
CA THR A 61 -5.63 15.32 -3.00
C THR A 61 -6.81 14.69 -3.73
N LEU A 62 -6.94 13.36 -3.70
CA LEU A 62 -8.03 12.63 -4.34
C LEU A 62 -9.40 13.11 -3.85
N ARG A 63 -9.58 13.24 -2.53
CA ARG A 63 -10.85 13.63 -1.93
C ARG A 63 -11.18 15.11 -2.10
N GLU A 64 -10.24 15.98 -1.75
CA GLU A 64 -10.52 17.43 -1.63
C GLU A 64 -10.47 18.12 -2.99
N LYS A 65 -9.50 17.77 -3.83
CA LYS A 65 -9.29 18.41 -5.14
C LYS A 65 -10.00 17.68 -6.26
N GLU A 66 -9.91 16.36 -6.29
CA GLU A 66 -10.44 15.55 -7.40
C GLU A 66 -11.88 15.04 -7.13
N LYS A 67 -12.38 15.18 -5.89
CA LYS A 67 -13.72 14.73 -5.46
C LYS A 67 -13.94 13.23 -5.71
N LEU A 68 -12.88 12.43 -5.55
CA LEU A 68 -12.89 10.99 -5.73
C LEU A 68 -12.95 10.24 -4.39
N GLU A 69 -13.47 9.03 -4.44
CA GLU A 69 -13.57 8.08 -3.33
C GLU A 69 -13.14 6.67 -3.79
N LEU A 70 -12.84 5.78 -2.85
CA LEU A 70 -12.47 4.39 -3.12
C LEU A 70 -13.64 3.44 -2.88
N TYR A 71 -13.84 2.55 -3.84
CA TYR A 71 -14.73 1.41 -3.74
C TYR A 71 -13.91 0.12 -3.63
N ALA A 72 -14.23 -0.71 -2.64
CA ALA A 72 -13.59 -2.00 -2.42
C ALA A 72 -13.99 -2.99 -3.52
N GLY A 73 -13.06 -3.30 -4.41
CA GLY A 73 -13.22 -4.26 -5.50
C GLY A 73 -12.88 -5.70 -5.09
N PRO A 74 -12.29 -6.51 -6.00
CA PRO A 74 -11.87 -7.87 -5.67
C PRO A 74 -10.77 -7.88 -4.60
N TYR A 75 -10.70 -8.97 -3.84
CA TYR A 75 -9.67 -9.17 -2.83
C TYR A 75 -9.08 -10.58 -2.88
N LEU A 76 -7.84 -10.70 -2.41
CA LEU A 76 -7.17 -11.97 -2.15
C LEU A 76 -6.86 -12.07 -0.67
N ARG A 77 -7.02 -13.27 -0.11
CA ARG A 77 -6.75 -13.56 1.30
C ARG A 77 -5.83 -14.78 1.39
N TYR A 78 -4.77 -14.65 2.17
CA TYR A 78 -3.81 -15.72 2.44
C TYR A 78 -3.73 -15.96 3.95
N GLU A 79 -4.12 -17.16 4.37
CA GLU A 79 -4.13 -17.58 5.78
C GLU A 79 -2.75 -18.07 6.23
N TRP A 80 -1.76 -17.17 6.20
CA TRP A 80 -0.35 -17.47 6.47
C TRP A 80 0.22 -16.61 7.61
N PRO A 81 -0.22 -16.83 8.86
CA PRO A 81 0.17 -15.98 10.00
C PRO A 81 1.69 -15.96 10.23
N ALA A 82 2.39 -17.07 9.92
CA ALA A 82 3.84 -17.15 10.05
C ALA A 82 4.60 -16.20 9.10
N LEU A 83 3.96 -15.76 8.00
CA LEU A 83 4.57 -14.82 7.05
C LEU A 83 4.32 -13.36 7.42
N LEU A 84 3.35 -13.05 8.29
CA LEU A 84 3.02 -11.67 8.67
C LEU A 84 4.22 -10.90 9.25
N PRO A 85 5.00 -11.44 10.21
CA PRO A 85 6.16 -10.71 10.73
C PRO A 85 7.20 -10.43 9.63
N ARG A 86 7.44 -11.41 8.75
CA ARG A 86 8.40 -11.29 7.65
C ARG A 86 7.94 -10.29 6.58
N LEU A 87 6.65 -10.30 6.26
CA LEU A 87 6.00 -9.34 5.39
C LEU A 87 6.18 -7.93 5.94
N LEU A 88 5.73 -7.68 7.18
CA LEU A 88 5.83 -6.38 7.82
C LEU A 88 7.27 -5.86 7.84
N PHE A 89 8.22 -6.72 8.22
CA PHE A 89 9.63 -6.36 8.27
C PHE A 89 10.16 -5.93 6.90
N LYS A 90 9.85 -6.70 5.86
CA LYS A 90 10.26 -6.38 4.49
C LYS A 90 9.60 -5.10 3.97
N LEU A 91 8.31 -4.91 4.26
CA LEU A 91 7.61 -3.67 3.88
C LEU A 91 8.28 -2.45 4.51
N ILE A 92 8.60 -2.49 5.80
CA ILE A 92 9.28 -1.38 6.49
C ILE A 92 10.64 -1.07 5.85
N HIS A 93 11.40 -2.11 5.51
CA HIS A 93 12.73 -1.93 4.94
C HIS A 93 12.75 -1.48 3.47
N MET A 94 11.68 -1.72 2.71
CA MET A 94 11.58 -1.31 1.31
C MET A 94 10.77 -0.02 1.12
N PHE A 95 9.77 0.22 1.97
CA PHE A 95 8.77 1.27 1.80
C PHE A 95 8.66 2.21 3.00
N GLY A 96 9.45 1.98 4.06
CA GLY A 96 9.33 2.72 5.33
C GLY A 96 8.14 2.24 6.16
N TYR A 97 7.99 2.77 7.37
CA TYR A 97 6.78 2.52 8.15
C TYR A 97 5.54 3.04 7.42
N PRO A 98 4.39 2.35 7.53
CA PRO A 98 3.19 2.79 6.86
C PRO A 98 2.83 4.19 7.36
N SER A 99 2.74 5.11 6.42
CA SER A 99 2.31 6.49 6.65
C SER A 99 0.88 6.52 7.17
N LEU A 100 0.04 5.65 6.61
CA LEU A 100 -1.34 5.43 7.00
C LEU A 100 -1.40 4.20 7.90
N ARG A 101 -1.48 4.40 9.22
CA ARG A 101 -1.91 3.34 10.13
C ARG A 101 -3.42 3.42 10.18
N VAL A 102 -4.07 2.72 9.27
CA VAL A 102 -5.52 2.66 9.25
C VAL A 102 -5.93 1.23 9.54
N SER A 103 -6.47 1.05 10.71
CA SER A 103 -7.21 -0.10 11.16
C SER A 103 -8.66 0.34 11.30
N VAL A 104 -9.45 0.32 10.23
CA VAL A 104 -10.88 0.65 10.37
C VAL A 104 -11.50 -0.29 11.42
N GLY A 105 -11.69 0.22 12.65
CA GLY A 105 -12.07 -0.58 13.84
C GLY A 105 -10.97 -1.23 14.68
N ASN A 106 -9.70 -0.79 14.67
CA ASN A 106 -8.59 -1.31 15.51
C ASN A 106 -8.21 -2.79 15.29
N VAL A 107 -8.46 -3.37 14.10
CA VAL A 107 -8.29 -4.82 13.88
C VAL A 107 -6.97 -5.21 13.18
N ASN A 108 -6.28 -4.25 12.58
CA ASN A 108 -5.12 -4.50 11.71
C ASN A 108 -3.85 -3.92 12.35
N THR A 109 -2.74 -4.64 12.25
CA THR A 109 -1.42 -4.21 12.75
C THR A 109 -0.72 -3.25 11.78
N PHE A 110 -0.97 -3.39 10.47
CA PHE A 110 -0.47 -2.50 9.42
C PHE A 110 -1.44 -2.44 8.23
N SER A 111 -1.40 -1.32 7.51
CA SER A 111 -1.99 -1.18 6.18
C SER A 111 -1.06 -0.34 5.30
N TYR A 112 -0.85 -0.76 4.04
CA TYR A 112 -0.15 0.00 3.03
C TYR A 112 -1.02 0.14 1.80
N LEU A 113 -1.14 1.37 1.29
CA LEU A 113 -1.76 1.63 0.00
C LEU A 113 -0.69 1.83 -1.07
N PHE A 114 -0.85 1.14 -2.18
CA PHE A 114 0.04 1.19 -3.33
C PHE A 114 -0.73 1.62 -4.56
N LEU A 115 -0.10 2.43 -5.40
CA LEU A 115 -0.46 2.61 -6.79
C LEU A 115 0.46 1.73 -7.63
N TYR A 116 -0.12 0.76 -8.35
CA TYR A 116 0.58 -0.17 -9.21
C TYR A 116 -0.11 -0.24 -10.57
N LYS A 117 0.60 0.11 -11.65
CA LYS A 117 0.04 0.15 -13.03
C LYS A 117 -1.28 0.92 -13.15
N GLY A 118 -1.47 1.95 -12.33
CA GLY A 118 -2.72 2.74 -12.30
C GLY A 118 -3.87 2.09 -11.53
N HIS A 119 -3.61 1.06 -10.72
CA HIS A 119 -4.57 0.44 -9.80
C HIS A 119 -4.16 0.74 -8.36
N ILE A 120 -5.14 1.03 -7.50
CA ILE A 120 -4.90 1.20 -6.07
C ILE A 120 -5.08 -0.16 -5.41
N ILE A 121 -4.08 -0.59 -4.64
CA ILE A 121 -4.07 -1.87 -3.95
C ILE A 121 -3.70 -1.62 -2.50
N GLU A 122 -4.53 -2.09 -1.58
CA GLU A 122 -4.25 -2.09 -0.15
C GLU A 122 -3.69 -3.46 0.26
N VAL A 123 -2.63 -3.44 1.06
CA VAL A 123 -2.06 -4.62 1.70
C VAL A 123 -2.12 -4.42 3.21
N TYR A 124 -2.88 -5.27 3.89
CA TYR A 124 -3.09 -5.17 5.32
C TYR A 124 -3.20 -6.56 5.95
N ASP A 125 -3.00 -6.62 7.26
CA ASP A 125 -3.30 -7.82 8.04
C ASP A 125 -4.68 -7.75 8.69
N HIS A 126 -5.36 -8.88 8.80
CA HIS A 126 -6.59 -8.98 9.57
C HIS A 126 -6.70 -10.35 10.20
N LYS A 127 -6.84 -10.43 11.53
CA LYS A 127 -7.03 -11.68 12.29
C LYS A 127 -6.01 -12.79 11.96
N GLY A 128 -4.77 -12.42 11.63
CA GLY A 128 -3.71 -13.38 11.29
C GLY A 128 -3.57 -13.70 9.80
N ASP A 129 -4.38 -13.08 8.94
CA ASP A 129 -4.30 -13.25 7.49
C ASP A 129 -3.65 -12.06 6.80
N ILE A 130 -3.08 -12.31 5.62
CA ILE A 130 -2.62 -11.27 4.69
C ILE A 130 -3.73 -11.02 3.68
N LEU A 131 -4.19 -9.78 3.57
CA LEU A 131 -5.18 -9.36 2.59
C LEU A 131 -4.59 -8.41 1.57
N PHE A 132 -4.97 -8.63 0.32
CA PHE A 132 -4.73 -7.73 -0.80
C PHE A 132 -6.10 -7.28 -1.32
N GLN A 133 -6.42 -6.01 -1.20
CA GLN A 133 -7.69 -5.44 -1.64
C GLN A 133 -7.44 -4.49 -2.80
N HIS A 134 -8.06 -4.75 -3.95
CA HIS A 134 -8.10 -3.77 -5.03
C HIS A 134 -9.14 -2.69 -4.70
N HIS A 135 -8.79 -1.44 -4.96
CA HIS A 135 -9.70 -0.30 -4.83
C HIS A 135 -9.90 0.37 -6.18
N THR A 136 -11.16 0.65 -6.52
CA THR A 136 -11.55 1.41 -7.71
C THR A 136 -11.88 2.83 -7.30
N LEU A 137 -11.27 3.80 -8.00
CA LEU A 137 -11.62 5.22 -7.84
C LEU A 137 -12.94 5.49 -8.54
N TYR A 138 -13.82 6.21 -7.86
CA TYR A 138 -15.10 6.67 -8.41
C TYR A 138 -15.37 8.11 -7.98
N SER A 139 -16.18 8.82 -8.76
CA SER A 139 -16.58 10.19 -8.44
C SER A 139 -17.66 10.20 -7.36
N LEU A 140 -17.60 11.13 -6.41
CA LEU A 140 -18.66 11.31 -5.40
C LEU A 140 -20.03 11.68 -6.00
N GLU A 141 -20.09 12.04 -7.28
CA GLU A 141 -21.32 12.32 -8.02
C GLU A 141 -21.93 11.07 -8.69
N GLU A 142 -21.20 9.97 -8.76
CA GLU A 142 -21.67 8.71 -9.34
C GLU A 142 -22.61 7.97 -8.37
N GLU A 143 -23.67 7.35 -8.89
CA GLU A 143 -24.56 6.53 -8.08
C GLU A 143 -23.86 5.22 -7.67
N ASP A 144 -23.85 4.93 -6.36
CA ASP A 144 -23.20 3.79 -5.72
C ASP A 144 -23.43 2.42 -6.42
N ASN A 145 -24.60 2.20 -7.00
CA ASN A 145 -25.00 0.96 -7.69
C ASN A 145 -24.39 0.80 -9.09
N THR A 146 -23.69 1.80 -9.60
CA THR A 146 -23.05 1.79 -10.93
C THR A 146 -21.55 1.52 -10.88
N ILE A 147 -20.95 1.52 -9.69
CA ILE A 147 -19.50 1.36 -9.51
C ILE A 147 -19.13 -0.11 -9.73
N THR A 148 -18.34 -0.36 -10.77
CA THR A 148 -17.76 -1.68 -11.06
C THR A 148 -16.25 -1.64 -10.94
N PRO A 149 -15.59 -2.75 -10.55
CA PRO A 149 -14.15 -2.82 -10.54
C PRO A 149 -13.52 -2.37 -11.87
N LYS A 150 -12.42 -1.63 -11.78
CA LYS A 150 -11.64 -1.22 -12.95
C LYS A 150 -11.26 -2.44 -13.80
N GLU A 151 -11.29 -2.29 -15.13
CA GLU A 151 -10.85 -3.35 -16.06
C GLU A 151 -9.45 -3.86 -15.70
N GLY A 152 -9.28 -5.19 -15.65
CA GLY A 152 -8.03 -5.83 -15.27
C GLY A 152 -7.75 -5.88 -13.77
N ALA A 153 -8.69 -5.47 -12.90
CA ALA A 153 -8.48 -5.42 -11.46
C ALA A 153 -8.05 -6.76 -10.85
N GLU A 154 -8.66 -7.88 -11.26
CA GLU A 154 -8.30 -9.20 -10.73
C GLU A 154 -6.91 -9.65 -11.16
N GLU A 155 -6.57 -9.47 -12.44
CA GLU A 155 -5.29 -9.85 -13.00
C GLU A 155 -4.16 -9.04 -12.36
N ILE A 156 -4.35 -7.72 -12.25
CA ILE A 156 -3.38 -6.82 -11.62
C ILE A 156 -3.23 -7.11 -10.13
N LEU A 157 -4.32 -7.43 -9.43
CA LEU A 157 -4.28 -7.81 -8.03
C LEU A 157 -3.50 -9.11 -7.80
N LYS A 158 -3.75 -10.14 -8.63
CA LYS A 158 -3.01 -11.41 -8.60
C LYS A 158 -1.53 -11.20 -8.90
N GLU A 159 -1.22 -10.45 -9.96
CA GLU A 159 0.16 -10.12 -10.34
C GLU A 159 0.91 -9.39 -9.22
N PHE A 160 0.25 -8.40 -8.59
CA PHE A 160 0.81 -7.66 -7.47
C PHE A 160 1.06 -8.57 -6.27
N ALA A 161 0.08 -9.37 -5.87
CA ALA A 161 0.20 -10.30 -4.76
C ALA A 161 1.32 -11.31 -4.99
N GLU A 162 1.42 -11.90 -6.19
CA GLU A 162 2.49 -12.83 -6.54
C GLU A 162 3.88 -12.20 -6.44
N ASN A 163 4.05 -10.98 -6.97
CA ASN A 163 5.34 -10.29 -6.91
C ASN A 163 5.72 -9.95 -5.46
N LEU A 164 4.78 -9.46 -4.66
CA LEU A 164 5.04 -9.14 -3.27
C LEU A 164 5.33 -10.40 -2.45
N LEU A 165 4.50 -11.45 -2.57
CA LEU A 165 4.71 -12.73 -1.88
C LEU A 165 6.06 -13.35 -2.23
N ARG A 166 6.46 -13.28 -3.51
CA ARG A 166 7.78 -13.75 -3.93
C ARG A 166 8.89 -12.95 -3.26
N ILE A 167 8.79 -11.62 -3.23
CA ILE A 167 9.74 -10.78 -2.50
C ILE A 167 9.79 -11.20 -1.04
N ILE A 168 8.66 -11.47 -0.40
CA ILE A 168 8.62 -11.91 0.99
C ILE A 168 9.42 -13.21 1.15
N MET A 169 9.17 -14.20 0.30
CA MET A 169 9.78 -15.53 0.38
C MET A 169 11.27 -15.55 -0.02
N ASP A 170 11.69 -14.69 -0.94
CA ASP A 170 13.07 -14.63 -1.42
C ASP A 170 14.04 -14.02 -0.38
N VAL A 171 15.34 -14.25 -0.57
CA VAL A 171 16.39 -13.58 0.19
C VAL A 171 16.62 -12.20 -0.45
N THR A 172 15.84 -11.22 -0.03
CA THR A 172 16.00 -9.82 -0.46
C THR A 172 16.79 -9.07 0.60
N PRO A 173 17.73 -8.19 0.21
CA PRO A 173 18.47 -7.38 1.15
C PRO A 173 17.52 -6.49 1.94
N LEU A 174 17.86 -6.24 3.20
CA LEU A 174 17.07 -5.43 4.11
C LEU A 174 17.85 -4.15 4.42
N HIS A 175 17.17 -3.02 4.37
CA HIS A 175 17.77 -1.72 4.63
C HIS A 175 17.85 -1.45 6.13
N TYR A 176 18.79 -2.11 6.83
CA TYR A 176 19.05 -1.89 8.26
C TYR A 176 19.70 -0.54 8.58
N GLY A 177 20.13 0.18 7.53
CA GLY A 177 20.96 1.37 7.63
C GLY A 177 20.30 2.58 8.28
N GLY A 178 18.96 2.66 8.32
CA GLY A 178 18.17 3.62 9.11
C GLY A 178 18.52 5.14 9.08
N ALA A 179 19.59 5.60 8.44
CA ALA A 179 20.29 6.80 8.91
C ALA A 179 20.89 7.71 7.82
N ARG A 180 20.54 7.54 6.55
CA ARG A 180 20.76 8.59 5.53
C ARG A 180 19.56 8.68 4.59
N ILE A 181 18.38 8.89 5.17
CA ILE A 181 17.32 9.51 4.39
C ILE A 181 17.75 10.98 4.26
N PHE A 182 18.46 11.31 3.19
CA PHE A 182 18.61 12.72 2.79
C PHE A 182 17.25 13.15 2.24
N LEU A 183 16.40 13.68 3.14
CA LEU A 183 15.23 14.48 2.76
C LEU A 183 15.68 15.88 2.38
#